data_AF-A0A1H0SG79-F1
#
_entry.id   AF-A0A1H0SG79-F1
#
_cell.length_a   1.000
_cell.length_b   1.000
_cell.length_c   1.000
_cell.angle_alpha   90.00
_cell.angle_beta   90.00
_cell.angle_gamma   90.00
#
_symmetry.space_group_name_H-M   'P 1'
#
loop_
_entity.id
_entity.type
_entity.pdbx_description
1 polymer ?
#
loop_
_entity_poly.entity_id
_entity_poly.type
_entity_poly.pdbx_seq_one_letter_code
_entity_poly.pdbx_strand_id
1 'polypeptide(L)'
;MPSPRTRAPSTTTGTDALLYLLFGIVAALAFGTLAWLTGNLTNALAGTGAWASYRPSDALLHPQALWPHLSPTALLLGARIAPGMLTLSLLTASGVLWLRIHGAADGLARKADLAPLMGKEITAKARSLRPSLADRERKRGHAC
;
A
#
# COMPACT_ATOMS: atom_id res chain seq x y z
N MET A 1 -4.84 42.36 8.34
CA MET A 1 -5.47 41.03 8.51
C MET A 1 -4.76 40.32 9.65
N PRO A 2 -5.46 39.65 10.59
CA PRO A 2 -4.78 38.91 11.64
C PRO A 2 -4.14 37.65 11.06
N SER A 3 -2.88 37.39 11.42
CA SER A 3 -2.11 36.24 10.94
C SER A 3 -2.73 34.91 11.37
N PRO A 4 -2.69 33.86 10.52
CA PRO A 4 -3.15 32.52 10.90
C PRO A 4 -2.36 32.04 12.11
N ARG A 5 -3.07 31.74 13.19
CA ARG A 5 -2.47 31.25 14.44
C ARG A 5 -2.15 29.77 14.25
N THR A 6 -0.90 29.44 13.95
CA THR A 6 -0.39 28.06 13.94
C THR A 6 -0.48 27.51 15.37
N ARG A 7 -1.42 26.59 15.62
CA ARG A 7 -1.47 25.82 16.87
C ARG A 7 -0.35 24.78 16.81
N ALA A 8 0.52 24.76 17.82
CA ALA A 8 1.43 23.64 18.01
C ALA A 8 0.60 22.35 18.19
N PRO A 9 0.98 21.22 17.57
CA PRO A 9 0.30 19.95 17.81
C PRO A 9 0.44 19.61 19.29
N SER A 10 -0.68 19.39 19.99
CA SER A 10 -0.64 18.86 21.35
C SER A 10 -0.10 17.43 21.29
N THR A 11 1.14 17.24 21.73
CA THR A 11 1.76 15.92 21.84
C THR A 11 1.15 15.17 23.02
N THR A 12 0.10 14.38 22.77
CA THR A 12 -0.45 13.46 23.76
C THR A 12 0.36 12.17 23.76
N THR A 13 1.52 12.19 24.42
CA THR A 13 2.45 11.05 24.53
C THR A 13 1.78 9.77 25.05
N GLY A 14 0.76 9.88 25.92
CA GLY A 14 0.05 8.72 26.47
C GLY A 14 -0.90 8.03 25.49
N THR A 15 -1.48 8.76 24.54
CA THR A 15 -2.40 8.19 23.54
C THR A 15 -1.63 7.44 22.45
N ASP A 16 -0.47 7.96 22.06
CA ASP A 16 0.39 7.28 21.06
C ASP A 16 0.85 5.90 21.56
N ALA A 17 1.22 5.78 22.84
CA ALA A 17 1.60 4.50 23.43
C ALA A 17 0.45 3.47 23.39
N LEU A 18 -0.78 3.90 23.71
CA LEU A 18 -1.95 3.04 23.67
C LEU A 18 -2.29 2.62 22.23
N LEU A 19 -2.13 3.53 21.26
CA LEU A 19 -2.32 3.22 19.84
C LEU A 19 -1.29 2.21 19.33
N TYR A 20 -0.01 2.37 19.66
CA TYR A 20 1.01 1.39 19.29
C TYR A 20 0.77 0.03 19.94
N LEU A 21 0.31 -0.01 21.19
CA LEU A 21 -0.09 -1.25 21.83
C LEU A 21 -1.24 -1.92 21.08
N LEU A 22 -2.27 -1.15 20.69
CA LEU A 22 -3.38 -1.66 19.89
C LEU A 22 -2.90 -2.26 18.56
N PHE A 23 -2.02 -1.55 17.84
CA PHE A 23 -1.43 -2.08 16.60
C PHE A 23 -0.63 -3.35 16.84
N GLY A 24 0.13 -3.44 17.94
CA GLY A 24 0.85 -4.64 18.33
C GLY A 24 -0.08 -5.83 18.57
N ILE A 25 -1.21 -5.62 19.26
CA ILE A 25 -2.22 -6.65 19.52
C ILE A 25 -2.86 -7.12 18.20
N VAL A 26 -3.26 -6.19 17.34
CA VAL A 26 -3.85 -6.51 16.03
C VAL A 26 -2.83 -7.28 15.16
N ALA A 27 -1.57 -6.86 15.16
CA ALA A 27 -0.50 -7.56 14.44
C ALA A 27 -0.28 -8.97 14.98
N ALA A 28 -0.29 -9.16 16.30
CA ALA A 28 -0.16 -10.49 16.93
C ALA A 28 -1.33 -11.41 16.55
N LEU A 29 -2.56 -10.90 16.52
CA LEU A 29 -3.74 -11.67 16.11
C LEU A 29 -3.67 -12.05 14.63
N ALA A 30 -3.32 -11.11 13.76
CA ALA A 30 -3.17 -11.36 12.33
C ALA A 30 -2.06 -12.40 12.07
N PHE A 31 -0.92 -12.24 12.72
CA PHE A 31 0.20 -13.17 12.60
C PHE A 31 -0.13 -14.55 13.15
N GLY A 32 -0.78 -14.65 14.32
CA GLY A 32 -1.23 -15.93 14.88
C GLY A 32 -2.24 -16.67 13.99
N THR A 33 -3.12 -15.91 13.31
CA THR A 33 -4.04 -16.46 12.30
C THR A 33 -3.28 -17.04 11.10
N LEU A 34 -2.27 -16.31 10.62
CA LEU A 34 -1.39 -16.78 9.54
C LEU A 34 -0.61 -18.03 9.95
N ALA A 35 -0.07 -18.05 11.17
CA ALA A 35 0.64 -19.20 11.73
C ALA A 35 -0.26 -20.42 11.88
N TRP A 36 -1.52 -20.23 12.30
CA TRP A 36 -2.52 -21.30 12.33
C TRP A 36 -2.81 -21.86 10.93
N LEU A 37 -2.98 -20.99 9.93
CA LEU A 37 -3.26 -21.41 8.56
C LEU A 37 -2.08 -22.17 7.93
N THR A 38 -0.88 -21.60 8.02
CA THR A 38 0.34 -22.18 7.46
C THR A 38 0.76 -23.46 8.17
N GLY A 39 0.58 -23.54 9.49
CA GLY A 39 0.77 -24.76 10.26
C GLY A 39 -0.21 -25.87 9.87
N ASN A 40 -1.49 -25.56 9.65
CA ASN A 40 -2.47 -26.55 9.17
C ASN A 40 -2.18 -27.00 7.72
N LEU A 41 -1.73 -26.10 6.87
CA LEU A 41 -1.30 -26.47 5.52
C LEU A 41 -0.10 -27.41 5.56
N THR A 42 0.87 -27.12 6.43
CA THR A 42 2.04 -27.99 6.65
C THR A 42 1.62 -29.35 7.20
N ASN A 43 0.65 -29.39 8.12
CA ASN A 43 0.07 -30.62 8.64
C ASN A 43 -0.60 -31.47 7.54
N ALA A 44 -1.36 -30.82 6.65
CA ALA A 44 -2.00 -31.50 5.52
C ALA A 44 -0.94 -32.06 4.54
N LEU A 45 0.12 -31.30 4.26
CA LEU A 45 1.21 -31.73 3.38
C LEU A 45 2.07 -32.85 3.98
N ALA A 46 2.24 -32.87 5.30
CA ALA A 46 2.92 -33.95 6.00
C ALA A 46 2.10 -35.26 6.03
N GLY A 47 0.83 -35.22 5.63
CA GLY A 47 -0.06 -36.38 5.61
C GLY A 47 -0.50 -36.85 7.01
N THR A 48 -0.35 -36.00 8.02
CA THR A 48 -0.42 -36.43 9.43
C THR A 48 -1.73 -36.15 10.15
N GLY A 49 -2.76 -35.60 9.51
CA GLY A 49 -4.11 -35.63 10.10
C GLY A 49 -5.05 -34.47 9.75
N ALA A 50 -6.14 -34.42 10.51
CA ALA A 50 -7.20 -33.42 10.40
C ALA A 50 -6.71 -32.00 10.73
N TRP A 51 -7.44 -30.99 10.26
CA TRP A 51 -7.18 -29.60 10.63
C TRP A 51 -7.39 -29.38 12.12
N ALA A 52 -6.42 -28.73 12.75
CA ALA A 52 -6.51 -28.35 14.15
C ALA A 52 -7.54 -27.22 14.34
N SER A 53 -8.26 -27.26 15.44
CA SER A 53 -9.24 -26.22 15.81
C SER A 53 -8.63 -24.82 15.79
N TYR A 54 -9.45 -23.83 15.46
CA TYR A 54 -9.01 -22.44 15.36
C TYR A 54 -8.58 -21.88 16.73
N ARG A 55 -7.28 -21.87 16.98
CA ARG A 55 -6.64 -21.34 18.19
C ARG A 55 -5.37 -20.56 17.82
N PRO A 56 -5.51 -19.34 17.27
CA PRO A 56 -4.38 -18.56 16.73
C PRO A 56 -3.36 -18.15 17.79
N SER A 57 -3.79 -17.93 19.04
CA SER A 57 -2.90 -17.66 20.17
C SER A 57 -1.98 -18.84 20.47
N ASP A 58 -2.51 -20.06 20.42
CA ASP A 58 -1.73 -21.27 20.67
C ASP A 58 -0.86 -21.62 19.47
N ALA A 59 -1.32 -21.39 18.24
CA ALA A 59 -0.45 -21.48 17.07
C ALA A 59 0.76 -20.53 17.17
N LEU A 60 0.56 -19.34 17.75
CA LEU A 60 1.60 -18.33 17.93
C LEU A 60 2.53 -18.62 19.11
N LEU A 61 2.00 -19.05 20.26
CA LEU A 61 2.79 -19.20 21.49
C LEU A 61 3.22 -20.65 21.72
N HIS A 62 2.34 -21.60 21.44
CA HIS A 62 2.49 -23.02 21.77
C HIS A 62 2.19 -23.94 20.58
N PRO A 63 2.91 -23.81 19.44
CA PRO A 63 2.60 -24.57 18.22
C PRO A 63 2.68 -26.09 18.43
N GLN A 64 3.52 -26.57 19.36
CA GLN A 64 3.60 -28.00 19.70
C GLN A 64 2.33 -28.55 20.36
N ALA A 65 1.57 -27.71 21.07
CA ALA A 65 0.31 -28.13 21.67
C ALA A 65 -0.78 -28.33 20.61
N LEU A 66 -0.67 -27.63 19.47
CA LEU A 66 -1.66 -27.69 18.39
C LEU A 66 -1.39 -28.83 17.40
N TRP A 67 -0.13 -29.12 17.11
CA TRP A 67 0.27 -30.21 16.21
C TRP A 67 1.38 -31.06 16.86
N PRO A 68 1.06 -31.88 17.88
CA PRO A 68 2.04 -32.64 18.65
C PRO A 68 2.75 -33.72 17.84
N HIS A 69 2.13 -34.18 16.76
CA HIS A 69 2.63 -35.24 15.87
C HIS A 69 3.56 -34.72 14.77
N LEU A 70 3.65 -33.40 14.56
CA LEU A 70 4.56 -32.83 13.56
C LEU A 70 6.00 -32.82 14.08
N SER A 71 6.95 -33.08 13.18
CA SER A 71 8.36 -32.96 13.52
C SER A 71 8.71 -31.51 13.90
N PRO A 72 9.69 -31.28 14.79
CA PRO A 72 10.11 -29.93 15.18
C PRO A 72 10.47 -29.04 13.98
N THR A 73 11.10 -29.62 12.95
CA THR A 73 11.47 -28.91 11.72
C THR A 73 10.25 -28.50 10.90
N ALA A 74 9.25 -29.39 10.78
CA ALA A 74 8.00 -29.06 10.10
C ALA A 74 7.24 -27.95 10.84
N LEU A 75 7.22 -27.97 12.18
CA LEU A 75 6.63 -26.90 12.98
C LEU A 75 7.36 -25.57 12.82
N LEU A 76 8.70 -25.59 12.78
CA LEU A 76 9.50 -24.38 12.58
C LEU A 76 9.21 -23.75 11.21
N LEU A 77 9.21 -24.56 10.15
CA LEU A 77 8.93 -24.09 8.81
C LEU A 77 7.48 -23.60 8.67
N GLY A 78 6.53 -24.44 9.09
CA GLY A 78 5.11 -24.21 8.91
C GLY A 78 4.51 -23.14 9.80
N ALA A 79 4.86 -23.09 11.09
CA ALA A 79 4.23 -22.19 12.05
C ALA A 79 5.07 -20.94 12.38
N ARG A 80 6.34 -20.85 11.92
CA ARG A 80 7.21 -19.68 12.20
C ARG A 80 7.74 -19.02 10.93
N ILE A 81 8.43 -19.78 10.08
CA ILE A 81 9.12 -19.22 8.90
C ILE A 81 8.11 -18.83 7.82
N ALA A 82 7.22 -19.74 7.43
CA ALA A 82 6.20 -19.48 6.42
C ALA A 82 5.30 -18.26 6.74
N PRO A 83 4.69 -18.13 7.94
CA PRO A 83 3.87 -16.96 8.24
C PRO A 83 4.70 -15.67 8.30
N GLY A 84 5.97 -15.73 8.73
CA GLY A 84 6.91 -14.61 8.67
C GLY A 84 7.18 -14.14 7.25
N MET A 85 7.54 -15.06 6.36
CA MET A 85 7.80 -14.74 4.95
C MET A 85 6.57 -14.20 4.24
N LEU A 86 5.39 -14.77 4.49
CA LEU A 86 4.13 -14.25 3.96
C LEU A 86 3.88 -12.83 4.47
N THR A 87 3.98 -12.59 5.77
CA THR A 87 3.77 -11.26 6.35
C THR A 87 4.72 -10.23 5.73
N LEU A 88 6.02 -10.56 5.63
CA LEU A 88 7.01 -9.69 5.00
C LEU A 88 6.65 -9.40 3.54
N SER A 89 6.30 -10.44 2.76
CA SER A 89 5.93 -10.30 1.35
C SER A 89 4.69 -9.43 1.17
N LEU A 90 3.68 -9.60 2.02
CA LEU A 90 2.47 -8.78 2.00
C LEU A 90 2.77 -7.32 2.35
N LEU A 91 3.61 -7.07 3.36
CA LEU A 91 4.02 -5.72 3.73
C LEU A 91 4.78 -5.05 2.59
N THR A 92 5.74 -5.74 1.99
CA THR A 92 6.49 -5.23 0.83
C THR A 92 5.57 -4.96 -0.36
N ALA A 93 4.70 -5.91 -0.73
CA ALA A 93 3.79 -5.76 -1.85
C ALA A 93 2.79 -4.61 -1.63
N SER A 94 2.25 -4.49 -0.41
CA SER A 94 1.35 -3.40 -0.03
C SER A 94 2.06 -2.05 -0.08
N GLY A 95 3.29 -1.97 0.42
CA GLY A 95 4.11 -0.75 0.36
C GLY A 95 4.43 -0.35 -1.09
N VAL A 96 4.83 -1.30 -1.93
CA VAL A 96 5.08 -1.05 -3.36
C VAL A 96 3.81 -0.59 -4.07
N LEU A 97 2.67 -1.25 -3.81
CA LEU A 97 1.38 -0.87 -4.39
C LEU A 97 0.95 0.51 -3.92
N TRP A 98 1.11 0.81 -2.63
CA TRP A 98 0.83 2.13 -2.06
C TRP A 98 1.66 3.22 -2.74
N LEU A 99 2.97 3.01 -2.89
CA LEU A 99 3.86 3.94 -3.59
C LEU A 99 3.51 4.06 -5.08
N ARG A 100 2.98 3.02 -5.71
CA ARG A 100 2.52 3.11 -7.11
C ARG A 100 1.24 3.94 -7.25
N ILE A 101 0.30 3.78 -6.32
CA ILE A 101 -0.99 4.48 -6.36
C ILE A 101 -0.83 5.94 -5.89
N HIS A 102 -0.07 6.17 -4.82
CA HIS A 102 0.04 7.48 -4.16
C HIS A 102 1.39 8.19 -4.38
N GLY A 103 2.41 7.51 -4.92
CA GLY A 103 3.70 8.13 -5.23
C GLY A 103 3.73 8.86 -6.59
N ALA A 104 2.68 8.74 -7.40
CA ALA A 104 2.51 9.51 -8.63
C ALA A 104 1.94 10.92 -8.33
N ALA A 105 2.76 11.72 -7.65
CA ALA A 105 2.78 13.18 -7.62
C ALA A 105 1.43 13.91 -7.52
N ASP A 106 0.99 14.18 -6.29
CA ASP A 106 0.13 15.33 -5.95
C ASP A 106 0.84 16.69 -6.14
N GLY A 107 2.11 16.70 -6.60
CA GLY A 107 2.94 17.91 -6.71
C GLY A 107 3.47 18.23 -8.12
N LEU A 108 3.25 17.39 -9.14
CA LEU A 108 3.68 17.68 -10.51
C LEU A 108 2.50 17.53 -11.46
N ALA A 109 2.09 18.64 -12.05
CA ALA A 109 1.07 18.70 -13.08
C ALA A 109 1.32 17.62 -14.13
N ARG A 110 0.31 16.78 -14.40
CA ARG A 110 0.42 15.75 -15.44
C ARG A 110 0.60 16.44 -16.78
N LYS A 111 1.14 15.72 -17.77
CA LYS A 111 1.27 16.24 -19.14
C LYS A 111 -0.05 16.80 -19.71
N ALA A 112 -1.19 16.25 -19.26
CA ALA A 112 -2.53 16.74 -19.60
C ALA A 112 -2.86 18.09 -18.93
N ASP A 113 -2.38 18.34 -17.72
CA ASP A 113 -2.59 19.59 -16.97
C ASP A 113 -1.65 20.71 -17.45
N LEU A 114 -0.49 20.33 -18.03
CA LEU A 114 0.45 21.23 -18.71
C LEU A 114 0.07 21.49 -20.18
N ALA A 115 -0.83 20.70 -20.75
CA ALA A 115 -1.26 20.86 -22.15
C ALA A 115 -1.83 22.26 -22.44
N PRO A 116 -2.68 22.87 -21.58
CA PRO A 116 -3.21 24.22 -21.81
C PRO A 116 -2.16 25.32 -21.71
N LEU A 117 -1.04 25.05 -21.03
CA LEU A 117 0.08 25.99 -20.86
C LEU A 117 1.14 25.83 -21.95
N MET A 118 1.04 24.79 -22.79
CA MET A 118 1.92 24.63 -23.94
C MET A 118 1.56 25.67 -25.01
N GLY A 119 2.57 26.40 -25.50
CA GLY A 119 2.37 27.50 -26.45
C GLY A 119 1.59 27.12 -27.71
N LYS A 120 1.56 25.84 -28.09
CA LYS A 120 0.74 25.32 -29.18
C LYS A 120 -0.76 25.39 -28.91
N GLU A 121 -1.22 25.05 -27.70
CA GLU A 121 -2.64 25.14 -27.34
C GLU A 121 -3.08 26.58 -27.09
N ILE A 122 -2.19 27.41 -26.53
CA ILE A 122 -2.41 28.87 -26.42
C ILE A 122 -2.57 29.47 -27.83
N THR A 123 -1.74 29.07 -28.79
CA THR A 123 -1.83 29.55 -30.17
C THR A 123 -3.07 29.02 -30.89
N ALA A 124 -3.46 27.76 -30.64
CA ALA A 124 -4.68 27.19 -31.19
C ALA A 124 -5.94 27.89 -30.64
N LYS A 125 -5.97 28.18 -29.33
CA LYS A 125 -7.04 28.94 -28.68
C LYS A 125 -7.06 30.41 -29.11
N ALA A 126 -5.89 31.03 -29.31
CA ALA A 126 -5.79 32.38 -29.85
C ALA A 126 -6.28 32.45 -31.31
N ARG A 127 -5.99 31.44 -32.14
CA ARG A 127 -6.52 31.32 -33.50
C ARG A 127 -8.03 31.09 -33.52
N SER A 128 -8.58 30.27 -32.61
CA SER A 128 -10.03 30.05 -32.53
C SER A 128 -10.80 31.28 -32.04
N LEU A 129 -10.23 32.06 -31.12
CA LEU A 129 -10.83 33.30 -30.61
C LEU A 129 -10.69 34.48 -31.59
N ARG A 130 -9.71 34.46 -32.50
CA ARG A 130 -9.49 35.53 -33.48
C ARG A 130 -9.31 34.95 -34.89
N PRO A 131 -10.40 34.58 -35.59
CA PRO A 131 -10.33 33.98 -36.92
C PRO A 131 -9.64 34.86 -37.97
N SER A 132 -9.56 36.18 -37.75
CA SER A 132 -8.81 37.12 -38.62
C SER A 132 -7.28 36.96 -38.59
N LEU A 133 -6.72 36.22 -37.64
CA LEU A 133 -5.29 35.86 -37.64
C LEU A 133 -4.98 34.68 -38.59
N ALA A 134 -5.88 33.71 -38.69
CA ALA A 134 -5.74 32.60 -39.64
C ALA A 134 -5.78 33.10 -41.10
N ASP A 135 -6.63 34.10 -41.36
CA ASP A 135 -6.80 34.70 -42.69
C ASP A 135 -5.56 35.51 -43.14
N ARG A 136 -4.81 36.07 -42.18
CA ARG A 136 -3.57 36.82 -42.44
C ARG A 136 -2.39 35.90 -42.76
N GLU A 137 -2.37 34.71 -42.19
CA GLU A 137 -1.37 33.67 -42.48
C GLU A 137 -1.64 33.01 -43.85
N ARG A 138 -2.91 32.75 -44.19
CA ARG A 138 -3.31 32.31 -45.55
C ARG A 138 -2.88 33.31 -46.63
N LYS A 139 -2.99 34.62 -46.38
CA LYS A 139 -2.56 35.65 -47.33
C LYS A 139 -1.04 35.75 -47.52
N ARG A 140 -0.22 35.33 -46.53
CA ARG A 140 1.24 35.30 -46.68
C ARG A 140 1.76 34.09 -47.46
N GLY A 141 1.03 32.96 -47.43
CA GLY A 141 1.38 31.76 -48.22
C GLY A 141 1.05 31.84 -49.71
N HIS A 142 0.28 32.86 -50.13
CA HIS A 142 -0.11 33.08 -51.52
C HIS A 142 0.73 34.17 -52.24
N ALA A 143 1.77 34.67 -51.59
CA ALA A 143 2.73 35.59 -52.19
C ALA A 143 4.01 34.83 -52.55
N CYS A 144 3.91 33.96 -53.55
CA CYS A 144 5.02 33.50 -54.40
C CYS A 144 4.58 33.67 -55.85
#